data_AF-A0A820FYX7-F1
#
_entry.id   AF-A0A820FYX7-F1
#
_cell.length_a   1.000
_cell.length_b   1.000
_cell.length_c   1.000
_cell.angle_alpha   90.00
_cell.angle_beta   90.00
_cell.angle_gamma   90.00
#
_symmetry.space_group_name_H-M   'P 1'
#
loop_
_entity.id
_entity.type
_entity.pdbx_description
1 polymer ?
#
loop_
_entity_poly.entity_id
_entity_poly.type
_entity_poly.pdbx_seq_one_letter_code
_entity_poly.pdbx_strand_id
1 'polypeptide(L)' 'MCTGAFRWSGIRQLVYALKNETLGEYAGFDGLLSCRPFLPAPQFTVIGPILEDEAGQIHQTFWSQLKS' A
#
# COMPACT_ATOMS: atom_id res chain seq x y z
N MET A 1 -2.94 7.68 6.19
CA MET A 1 -2.92 9.01 5.53
C MET A 1 -3.36 8.94 4.07
N CYS A 2 -2.80 8.04 3.25
CA CYS A 2 -3.06 7.99 1.79
C CYS A 2 -4.53 7.75 1.40
N THR A 3 -5.26 6.84 2.06
CA THR A 3 -6.68 6.56 1.72
C THR A 3 -7.60 7.77 1.88
N GLY A 4 -7.33 8.62 2.86
CA GLY A 4 -8.06 9.87 3.04
C GLY A 4 -7.81 10.84 1.88
N ALA A 5 -6.57 10.94 1.40
CA ALA A 5 -6.23 11.77 0.26
C ALA A 5 -6.95 11.30 -1.03
N PHE A 6 -6.96 9.99 -1.30
CA PHE A 6 -7.72 9.42 -2.42
C PHE A 6 -9.22 9.72 -2.33
N ARG A 7 -9.80 9.64 -1.13
CA ARG A 7 -11.23 9.86 -0.91
C ARG A 7 -11.69 11.28 -1.26
N TRP A 8 -10.82 12.27 -1.12
CA TRP A 8 -11.12 13.69 -1.30
C TRP A 8 -10.55 14.31 -2.58
N SER A 9 -9.66 13.61 -3.29
CA SER A 9 -9.01 14.13 -4.50
C SER A 9 -9.84 13.96 -5.79
N GLY A 10 -10.96 13.24 -5.73
CA GLY A 10 -11.76 12.91 -6.91
C GLY A 10 -11.17 11.78 -7.77
N ILE A 11 -10.11 11.11 -7.31
CA ILE A 11 -9.55 9.92 -7.97
C ILE A 11 -10.57 8.78 -7.87
N ARG A 12 -10.83 8.12 -9.01
CA ARG A 12 -11.84 7.05 -9.13
C ARG A 12 -11.26 5.65 -9.28
N GLN A 13 -9.94 5.53 -9.45
CA GLN A 13 -9.29 4.24 -9.57
C GLN A 13 -7.97 4.25 -8.81
N LEU A 14 -7.77 3.25 -7.96
CA LEU A 14 -6.53 2.97 -7.28
C LEU A 14 -5.96 1.67 -7.82
N VAL A 15 -4.75 1.73 -8.39
CA VAL A 15 -3.97 0.55 -8.73
C VAL A 15 -2.76 0.52 -7.81
N TYR A 16 -2.52 -0.61 -7.15
CA TYR A 16 -1.39 -0.74 -6.21
C TYR A 16 -0.63 -2.04 -6.41
N ALA A 17 0.66 -2.03 -6.08
CA ALA A 17 1.56 -3.15 -6.33
C ALA A 17 1.82 -4.04 -5.11
N LEU A 18 1.92 -3.45 -3.92
CA LEU A 18 2.22 -4.15 -2.67
C LEU A 18 1.20 -3.82 -1.58
N LYS A 19 0.84 -4.82 -0.76
CA LYS A 19 -0.05 -4.63 0.39
C LYS A 19 0.65 -3.82 1.48
N ASN A 20 -0.13 -2.99 2.18
CA ASN A 20 0.37 -2.20 3.29
C ASN A 20 0.91 -3.10 4.42
N GLU A 21 0.26 -4.24 4.66
CA GLU A 21 0.72 -5.20 5.69
C GLU A 21 2.12 -5.73 5.38
N THR A 22 2.36 -6.19 4.15
CA THR A 22 3.66 -6.71 3.69
C THR A 22 4.75 -5.63 3.69
N LEU A 23 4.40 -4.40 3.30
CA LEU A 23 5.35 -3.28 3.41
C LEU A 23 5.74 -3.01 4.88
N GLY A 24 4.81 -3.13 5.81
CA GLY A 24 5.07 -2.99 7.24
C GLY A 24 6.09 -3.99 7.76
N GLU A 25 5.97 -5.26 7.33
CA GLU A 25 6.93 -6.32 7.67
C GLU A 25 8.34 -5.97 7.18
N TYR A 26 8.47 -5.48 5.95
CA TYR A 26 9.78 -5.10 5.39
C TYR A 26 10.37 -3.88 6.08
N ALA A 27 9.56 -2.85 6.30
CA ALA A 27 10.01 -1.59 6.90
C ALA A 27 10.22 -1.67 8.42
N GLY A 28 9.62 -2.66 9.09
CA GLY A 28 9.62 -2.76 10.56
C GLY A 28 8.67 -1.76 11.23
N PHE A 29 7.56 -1.42 10.56
CA PHE A 29 6.54 -0.54 11.13
C PHE A 29 5.44 -1.34 11.83
N ASP A 30 5.34 -1.17 13.14
CA ASP A 30 4.20 -1.68 13.92
C ASP A 30 3.00 -0.74 13.83
N GLY A 31 1.79 -1.32 13.85
CA GLY A 31 0.55 -0.54 13.99
C GLY A 31 0.05 0.13 12.70
N LEU A 32 0.34 -0.42 11.53
CA LEU A 32 -0.24 0.06 10.28
C LEU A 32 -1.77 -0.07 10.28
N LEU A 33 -2.47 1.05 10.09
CA LEU A 33 -3.91 1.05 9.88
C LEU A 33 -4.24 0.41 8.53
N SER A 34 -5.04 -0.65 8.54
CA SER A 34 -5.51 -1.25 7.29
C SER A 34 -6.34 -0.23 6.51
N CYS A 35 -5.94 0.01 5.27
CA CYS A 35 -6.63 0.92 4.37
C CYS A 35 -7.84 0.27 3.71
N ARG A 36 -7.93 -1.07 3.73
CA ARG A 36 -8.99 -1.86 3.07
C ARG A 36 -10.41 -1.48 3.48
N PRO A 37 -10.75 -1.22 4.76
CA PRO A 37 -12.12 -0.89 5.14
C PRO A 37 -12.61 0.45 4.55
N PHE A 38 -11.67 1.34 4.21
CA PHE A 38 -11.96 2.67 3.70
C PHE A 38 -11.89 2.74 2.17
N LEU A 39 -11.51 1.64 1.51
CA LEU A 39 -11.22 1.53 0.08
C LEU A 39 -12.36 0.96 -0.80
N PRO A 40 -13.41 0.29 -0.29
CA PRO A 40 -14.60 0.04 -1.11
C PRO A 40 -15.60 1.17 -0.86
N ALA A 41 -15.65 2.16 -1.76
CA ALA A 41 -16.83 3.02 -1.87
C ALA A 41 -17.39 2.93 -3.30
N PRO A 42 -18.71 3.12 -3.48
CA PRO A 42 -19.36 2.99 -4.78
C PRO A 42 -18.73 3.83 -5.90
N GLN A 43 -18.06 4.93 -5.52
CA GLN A 43 -17.49 5.89 -6.44
C GLN A 43 -16.05 5.60 -6.91
N PHE A 44 -15.37 4.57 -6.38
CA PHE A 44 -14.00 4.23 -6.83
C PHE A 44 -13.70 2.72 -6.90
N THR A 45 -12.88 2.35 -7.88
CA THR A 45 -12.43 0.97 -8.14
C THR A 45 -11.03 0.77 -7.60
N VAL A 46 -10.79 -0.36 -6.94
CA VAL A 46 -9.47 -0.73 -6.42
C VAL A 46 -8.99 -1.98 -7.13
N ILE A 47 -7.81 -1.90 -7.75
CA ILE A 47 -7.17 -2.97 -8.50
C ILE A 47 -5.83 -3.26 -7.85
N GLY A 48 -5.61 -4.52 -7.50
CA GLY A 48 -4.33 -4.99 -6.97
C GLY A 48 -4.48 -5.81 -5.69
N PRO A 49 -3.34 -6.30 -5.16
CA PRO A 49 -1.98 -6.02 -5.65
C PRO A 49 -1.69 -6.63 -7.03
N ILE A 50 -0.83 -5.97 -7.82
CA ILE A 50 -0.29 -6.49 -9.09
C ILE A 50 1.24 -6.37 -9.08
N LEU A 51 1.96 -7.34 -9.66
CA LEU A 51 3.43 -7.37 -9.64
C LEU A 51 3.99 -7.31 -8.20
N GLU A 52 3.39 -8.12 -7.30
CA GLU A 52 3.70 -8.08 -5.87
C GLU A 52 5.13 -8.55 -5.59
N ASP A 53 5.65 -9.51 -6.36
CA ASP A 53 7.01 -10.04 -6.24
C ASP A 53 8.05 -8.97 -6.59
N GLU A 54 7.89 -8.29 -7.73
CA GLU A 54 8.80 -7.23 -8.17
C GLU A 54 8.75 -6.03 -7.22
N ALA A 55 7.56 -5.63 -6.79
CA ALA A 55 7.40 -4.57 -5.81
C ALA A 55 8.03 -4.93 -4.46
N GLY A 56 7.88 -6.18 -4.02
CA GLY A 56 8.47 -6.68 -2.79
C GLY A 56 10.00 -6.66 -2.80
N GLN A 57 10.63 -7.06 -3.91
CA GLN A 57 12.10 -7.08 -4.04
C GLN A 57 12.74 -5.71 -3.81
N ILE A 58 12.15 -4.65 -4.37
CA ILE A 58 12.66 -3.27 -4.20
C ILE A 58 12.59 -2.88 -2.72
N HIS A 59 11.47 -3.17 -2.05
CA HIS A 59 11.29 -2.86 -0.64
C HIS A 59 12.23 -3.65 0.26
N GLN A 60 12.38 -4.96 0.05
CA GLN A 60 13.31 -5.78 0.82
C GLN A 60 14.75 -5.25 0.69
N THR A 61 15.17 -4.93 -0.54
CA THR A 61 16.51 -4.37 -0.80
C THR A 61 16.70 -3.04 -0.08
N PHE A 62 15.79 -2.09 -0.26
CA PHE A 62 15.89 -0.76 0.32
C PHE A 62 15.86 -0.77 1.86
N TRP A 63 14.88 -1.46 2.44
CA TRP A 63 14.70 -1.47 3.90
C TRP A 63 15.76 -2.30 4.63
N SER A 64 16.34 -3.34 3.99
CA SER A 64 17.46 -4.08 4.58
C SER A 64 18.72 -3.22 4.76
N GLN A 65 18.98 -2.29 3.83
CA GLN A 65 20.14 -1.39 3.89
C GLN A 65 19.99 -0.30 4.97
N LEU A 66 18.77 0.12 5.29
CA LEU A 66 18.51 1.15 6.29
C LEU A 66 18.51 0.63 7.74
N LYS A 67 18.52 -0.70 7.92
CA LYS A 67 18.55 -1.34 9.24
C LYS A 67 19.97 -1.64 9.75
N SER A 68 21.02 -1.23 9.01
CA SER A 68 22.44 -1.33 9.43
C SER A 68 22.87 -0.18 10.32
#